data_AF-A0A7Y8M1G6-F1
#
_entry.id   AF-A0A7Y8M1G6-F1
#
_cell.length_a   1.000
_cell.length_b   1.000
_cell.length_c   1.000
_cell.angle_alpha   90.00
_cell.angle_beta   90.00
_cell.angle_gamma   90.00
#
_symmetry.space_group_name_H-M   'P 1'
#
loop_
_entity.id
_entity.type
_entity.pdbx_description
1 polymer ?
#
loop_
_entity_poly.entity_id
_entity_poly.type
_entity_poly.pdbx_seq_one_letter_code
_entity_poly.pdbx_strand_id
1 'polypeptide(L)'
;MLKQLVIIFSFTILIYSIAFAQEKPEELKEEAQQDSLVEAIESGDSSAAVESTELTIWNKVCPVMGNKVDVDGPTVEYNGKLYGFCCPGCDAKFEKNPEKYSKNLSEDGTKFIGRK
;
A
#
# COMPACT_ATOMS: atom_id res chain seq x y z
N MET A 1 -36.92 -33.78 3.15
CA MET A 1 -36.20 -32.62 3.69
C MET A 1 -34.81 -32.97 4.20
N LEU A 2 -34.62 -34.03 4.99
CA LEU A 2 -33.29 -34.40 5.52
C LEU A 2 -32.28 -34.89 4.46
N LYS A 3 -32.76 -35.51 3.36
CA LYS A 3 -31.90 -36.06 2.30
C LYS A 3 -31.29 -35.01 1.35
N GLN A 4 -31.90 -33.82 1.24
CA GLN A 4 -31.34 -32.69 0.49
C GLN A 4 -30.26 -31.93 1.29
N LEU A 5 -30.39 -31.91 2.62
CA LEU A 5 -29.42 -31.28 3.53
C LEU A 5 -28.04 -31.98 3.51
N VAL A 6 -28.01 -33.31 3.33
CA VAL A 6 -26.75 -34.09 3.24
C VAL A 6 -25.98 -33.81 1.95
N ILE A 7 -26.70 -33.55 0.84
CA ILE A 7 -26.07 -33.26 -0.47
C ILE A 7 -25.45 -31.85 -0.47
N ILE A 8 -26.11 -30.88 0.15
CA ILE A 8 -25.61 -29.50 0.26
C ILE A 8 -24.37 -29.45 1.17
N PHE A 9 -24.37 -30.19 2.30
CA PHE A 9 -23.21 -30.27 3.18
C PHE A 9 -22.00 -30.99 2.54
N SER A 10 -22.26 -31.97 1.67
CA SER A 10 -21.21 -32.64 0.88
C SER A 10 -20.60 -31.70 -0.17
N PHE A 11 -21.40 -30.87 -0.81
CA PHE A 11 -20.93 -29.95 -1.85
C PHE A 11 -20.11 -28.78 -1.28
N THR A 12 -20.47 -28.26 -0.10
CA THR A 12 -19.73 -27.17 0.55
C THR A 12 -18.34 -27.59 1.03
N ILE A 13 -18.16 -28.85 1.43
CA ILE A 13 -16.84 -29.39 1.82
C ILE A 13 -15.92 -29.54 0.60
N LEU A 14 -16.47 -29.89 -0.57
CA LEU A 14 -15.72 -30.09 -1.81
C LEU A 14 -15.23 -28.76 -2.43
N ILE A 15 -15.97 -27.68 -2.24
CA ILE A 15 -15.59 -26.33 -2.69
C ILE A 15 -14.49 -25.73 -1.79
N TYR A 16 -14.43 -26.11 -0.51
CA TYR A 16 -13.46 -25.60 0.46
C TYR A 16 -12.01 -26.07 0.22
N SER A 17 -11.81 -27.13 -0.57
CA SER A 17 -10.48 -27.68 -0.91
C SER A 17 -9.76 -26.98 -2.08
N ILE A 18 -10.38 -25.98 -2.72
CA ILE A 18 -9.77 -25.26 -3.87
C ILE A 18 -8.90 -24.06 -3.40
N ALA A 19 -8.77 -23.81 -2.09
CA ALA A 19 -8.16 -22.58 -1.56
C ALA A 19 -6.68 -22.66 -1.13
N PHE A 20 -5.88 -23.65 -1.58
CA PHE A 20 -4.45 -23.71 -1.22
C PHE A 20 -3.56 -24.19 -2.38
N ALA A 21 -3.13 -23.25 -3.23
CA ALA A 21 -2.02 -23.44 -4.16
C ALA A 21 -1.31 -22.08 -4.36
N GLN A 22 -0.37 -21.77 -3.46
CA GLN A 22 0.72 -20.84 -3.74
C GLN A 22 1.94 -21.65 -4.18
N GLU A 23 2.48 -21.35 -5.36
CA GLU A 23 3.86 -21.66 -5.69
C GLU A 23 4.52 -20.46 -6.39
N LYS A 24 5.62 -20.01 -5.77
CA LYS A 24 6.64 -19.04 -6.21
C LYS A 24 7.81 -19.89 -6.72
N PRO A 25 8.41 -19.63 -7.89
CA PRO A 25 9.63 -18.79 -7.99
C PRO A 25 9.72 -18.10 -9.40
N GLU A 26 10.70 -17.33 -9.85
CA GLU A 26 12.05 -16.91 -9.44
C GLU A 26 12.42 -15.66 -10.25
N GLU A 27 13.53 -15.04 -9.88
CA GLU A 27 14.20 -13.85 -10.39
C GLU A 27 14.31 -13.69 -11.93
N LEU A 28 14.26 -12.43 -12.38
CA LEU A 28 15.28 -11.93 -13.31
C LEU A 28 15.65 -10.48 -12.93
N LYS A 29 16.91 -10.31 -12.54
CA LYS A 29 17.65 -9.05 -12.40
C LYS A 29 18.07 -8.50 -13.78
N GLU A 30 18.58 -7.26 -13.73
CA GLU A 30 19.52 -6.59 -14.64
C GLU A 30 18.87 -5.36 -15.33
N GLU A 31 18.98 -4.17 -14.74
CA GLU A 31 20.09 -3.19 -14.70
C GLU A 31 20.20 -2.29 -15.95
N ALA A 32 20.56 -1.01 -15.69
CA ALA A 32 20.91 0.09 -16.59
C ALA A 32 19.72 0.93 -17.15
N GLN A 33 19.44 2.13 -16.62
CA GLN A 33 20.17 3.40 -16.78
C GLN A 33 19.52 4.30 -17.83
N GLN A 34 18.82 5.35 -17.38
CA GLN A 34 18.62 6.63 -18.09
C GLN A 34 18.01 7.62 -17.08
N ASP A 35 18.79 8.17 -16.15
CA ASP A 35 19.23 9.56 -16.22
C ASP A 35 18.61 10.38 -17.35
N SER A 36 17.50 11.06 -17.07
CA SER A 36 17.32 12.46 -17.47
C SER A 36 16.03 13.03 -16.84
N LEU A 37 16.24 13.94 -15.89
CA LEU A 37 15.51 15.19 -15.74
C LEU A 37 13.97 15.11 -15.71
N VAL A 38 13.38 15.22 -14.51
CA VAL A 38 12.01 15.71 -14.41
C VAL A 38 11.97 16.91 -13.48
N GLU A 39 11.51 18.00 -14.11
CA GLU A 39 11.33 19.34 -13.59
C GLU A 39 10.49 19.39 -12.32
N ALA A 40 10.75 20.47 -11.58
CA ALA A 40 9.85 21.02 -10.60
C ALA A 40 8.44 21.16 -11.21
N ILE A 41 7.46 20.49 -10.62
CA ILE A 41 6.06 20.87 -10.77
C ILE A 41 5.54 21.20 -9.38
N GLU A 42 5.46 22.51 -9.15
CA GLU A 42 4.60 23.12 -8.16
C GLU A 42 3.13 23.02 -8.57
N SER A 43 2.26 23.05 -7.56
CA SER A 43 0.88 23.57 -7.55
C SER A 43 -0.27 22.76 -8.17
N GLY A 44 -1.23 22.39 -7.30
CA GLY A 44 -2.58 22.98 -7.36
C GLY A 44 -3.77 22.20 -7.96
N ASP A 45 -4.55 21.57 -7.08
CA ASP A 45 -6.03 21.60 -6.93
C ASP A 45 -7.05 21.06 -8.00
N SER A 46 -7.83 20.05 -7.55
CA SER A 46 -9.26 19.69 -7.75
C SER A 46 -9.98 19.64 -9.12
N SER A 47 -10.58 18.47 -9.46
CA SER A 47 -12.07 18.27 -9.46
C SER A 47 -12.53 16.94 -10.12
N ALA A 48 -13.15 16.08 -9.28
CA ALA A 48 -14.22 15.08 -9.50
C ALA A 48 -14.38 14.27 -10.82
N ALA A 49 -14.26 12.94 -10.65
CA ALA A 49 -14.90 11.80 -11.36
C ALA A 49 -14.43 11.55 -12.82
N VAL A 50 -13.75 10.46 -13.18
CA VAL A 50 -13.39 9.17 -12.56
C VAL A 50 -12.12 8.68 -13.27
N GLU A 51 -11.47 7.68 -12.68
CA GLU A 51 -10.58 6.69 -13.31
C GLU A 51 -9.08 6.99 -13.36
N SER A 52 -8.38 6.24 -12.51
CA SER A 52 -6.95 5.97 -12.54
C SER A 52 -6.05 7.20 -12.48
N THR A 53 -6.29 8.05 -11.48
CA THR A 53 -5.28 9.02 -11.05
C THR A 53 -4.09 8.24 -10.51
N GLU A 54 -2.96 8.37 -11.19
CA GLU A 54 -1.65 7.98 -10.70
C GLU A 54 -1.46 8.60 -9.31
N LEU A 55 -1.77 7.82 -8.28
CA LEU A 55 -1.70 8.27 -6.91
C LEU A 55 -0.22 8.53 -6.62
N THR A 56 0.13 9.81 -6.55
CA THR A 56 1.48 10.21 -6.16
C THR A 56 1.63 10.04 -4.66
N ILE A 57 2.84 9.70 -4.23
CA ILE A 57 3.17 9.57 -2.80
C ILE A 57 2.93 10.93 -2.12
N TRP A 58 1.99 10.96 -1.19
CA TRP A 58 1.54 12.19 -0.52
C TRP A 58 2.57 12.73 0.48
N ASN A 59 3.32 11.86 1.15
CA ASN A 59 4.27 12.22 2.21
C ASN A 59 5.73 12.21 1.74
N LYS A 60 6.58 13.04 2.37
CA LYS A 60 8.05 13.04 2.17
C LYS A 60 8.80 12.21 3.22
N VAL A 61 8.15 11.95 4.36
CA VAL A 61 8.76 11.27 5.52
C VAL A 61 7.89 10.08 5.95
N CYS A 62 8.53 8.96 6.26
CA CYS A 62 7.90 7.72 6.69
C CYS A 62 7.14 7.94 8.02
N PRO A 63 5.83 7.68 8.08
CA PRO A 63 5.03 7.87 9.30
C PRO A 63 5.38 6.88 10.42
N VAL A 64 6.11 5.80 10.11
CA VAL A 64 6.49 4.76 11.07
C VAL A 64 7.84 5.05 11.73
N MET A 65 8.84 5.46 10.94
CA MET A 65 10.24 5.63 11.42
C MET A 65 10.74 7.07 11.39
N GLY A 66 10.09 7.97 10.65
CA GLY A 66 10.52 9.37 10.53
C GLY A 66 11.68 9.60 9.56
N ASN A 67 12.10 8.61 8.79
CA ASN A 67 13.12 8.74 7.74
C ASN A 67 12.48 9.18 6.41
N LYS A 68 13.27 9.72 5.47
CA LYS A 68 12.79 10.08 4.12
C LYS A 68 12.15 8.87 3.44
N VAL A 69 11.04 9.10 2.74
CA VAL A 69 10.37 8.07 1.94
C VAL A 69 11.29 7.59 0.82
N ASP A 70 11.27 6.27 0.61
CA ASP A 70 11.87 5.64 -0.55
C ASP A 70 10.83 5.63 -1.68
N VAL A 71 11.21 6.15 -2.86
CA VAL A 71 10.29 6.28 -4.00
C VAL A 71 9.96 4.93 -4.63
N ASP A 72 10.88 3.97 -4.50
CA ASP A 72 10.71 2.58 -4.93
C ASP A 72 10.25 1.69 -3.76
N GLY A 73 9.99 2.31 -2.60
CA GLY A 73 9.55 1.65 -1.39
C GLY A 73 8.08 1.24 -1.43
N PRO A 74 7.62 0.46 -0.43
CA PRO A 74 6.22 0.08 -0.37
C PRO A 74 5.35 1.33 -0.14
N THR A 75 4.09 1.23 -0.57
CA THR A 75 3.08 2.28 -0.40
C THR A 75 1.76 1.68 0.09
N VAL A 76 0.96 2.46 0.81
CA VAL A 76 -0.37 2.08 1.30
C VAL A 76 -1.31 3.27 1.12
N GLU A 77 -2.48 3.04 0.52
CA GLU A 77 -3.53 4.04 0.46
C GLU A 77 -4.32 4.06 1.78
N TYR A 78 -4.49 5.25 2.36
CA TYR A 78 -5.30 5.45 3.56
C TYR A 78 -5.92 6.85 3.54
N ASN A 79 -7.23 6.93 3.77
CA ASN A 79 -7.99 8.19 3.77
C ASN A 79 -7.78 9.04 2.49
N GLY A 80 -7.74 8.39 1.32
CA GLY A 80 -7.54 9.05 0.02
C GLY A 80 -6.15 9.64 -0.18
N LYS A 81 -5.16 9.23 0.63
CA LYS A 81 -3.75 9.61 0.50
C LYS A 81 -2.91 8.36 0.31
N LEU A 82 -1.97 8.41 -0.64
CA LEU A 82 -0.97 7.35 -0.80
C LEU A 82 0.22 7.62 0.13
N TYR A 83 0.37 6.78 1.15
CA TYR A 83 1.49 6.85 2.07
C TYR A 83 2.65 6.01 1.54
N GLY A 84 3.81 6.63 1.37
CA GLY A 84 5.07 5.94 1.09
C GLY A 84 5.89 5.70 2.36
N PHE A 85 6.75 4.69 2.30
CA PHE A 85 7.58 4.27 3.44
C PHE A 85 9.07 4.25 3.10
N CYS A 86 9.91 4.27 4.13
CA CYS A 86 11.37 4.32 3.99
C CYS A 86 12.03 2.94 3.88
N CYS A 87 11.31 1.87 4.17
CA CYS A 87 11.84 0.51 4.10
C CYS A 87 10.71 -0.54 4.09
N PRO A 88 11.00 -1.77 3.62
CA PRO A 88 10.08 -2.90 3.72
C PRO A 88 9.64 -3.17 5.17
N GLY A 89 8.36 -3.49 5.36
CA GLY A 89 7.76 -3.80 6.65
C GLY A 89 7.23 -2.59 7.42
N CYS A 90 7.49 -1.36 6.97
CA CYS A 90 6.82 -0.17 7.49
C CYS A 90 5.35 -0.10 7.07
N ASP A 91 5.04 -0.50 5.84
CA ASP A 91 3.69 -0.76 5.33
C ASP A 91 2.90 -1.69 6.25
N ALA A 92 3.43 -2.86 6.57
CA ALA A 92 2.75 -3.83 7.43
C ALA A 92 2.54 -3.30 8.87
N LYS A 93 3.42 -2.42 9.37
CA LYS A 93 3.21 -1.74 10.66
C LYS A 93 2.12 -0.68 10.55
N PHE A 94 2.13 0.09 9.46
CA PHE A 94 1.15 1.13 9.19
C PHE A 94 -0.25 0.53 9.09
N GLU A 95 -0.45 -0.52 8.29
CA GLU A 95 -1.76 -1.18 8.11
C GLU A 95 -2.36 -1.73 9.40
N LYS A 96 -1.52 -2.16 10.36
CA LYS A 96 -1.98 -2.62 11.67
C LYS A 96 -2.57 -1.51 12.54
N ASN A 97 -2.12 -0.27 12.36
CA ASN A 97 -2.62 0.86 13.14
C ASN A 97 -2.47 2.19 12.37
N PRO A 98 -3.21 2.35 11.26
CA PRO A 98 -2.97 3.44 10.31
C PRO A 98 -3.31 4.79 10.94
N GLU A 99 -4.31 4.85 11.83
CA GLU A 99 -4.67 6.06 12.56
C GLU A 99 -3.55 6.53 13.52
N LYS A 100 -2.83 5.61 14.17
CA LYS A 100 -1.68 5.97 15.02
C LYS A 100 -0.55 6.58 14.19
N TYR A 101 -0.20 5.94 13.08
CA TYR A 101 0.95 6.35 12.29
C TYR A 101 0.68 7.55 11.39
N SER A 102 -0.53 7.70 10.85
CA SER A 102 -0.91 8.87 10.04
C SER A 102 -0.77 10.19 10.80
N LYS A 103 -1.03 10.17 12.12
CA LYS A 103 -0.87 11.33 13.03
C LYS A 103 0.57 11.69 13.34
N ASN A 104 1.55 10.88 12.93
CA ASN A 104 2.97 11.19 13.12
C ASN A 104 3.50 12.16 12.06
N LEU A 105 2.69 12.57 11.09
CA LEU A 105 3.08 13.51 10.06
C LEU A 105 2.39 14.85 10.25
N SER A 106 3.06 15.92 9.82
CA SER A 106 2.44 17.23 9.65
C SER A 106 1.28 17.18 8.64
N GLU A 107 0.42 18.19 8.66
CA GLU A 107 -0.76 18.27 7.79
C GLU A 107 -0.43 18.20 6.30
N ASP A 108 0.79 18.62 5.92
CA ASP A 108 1.35 18.58 4.56
C ASP A 108 2.20 17.34 4.27
N GLY A 109 2.38 16.43 5.24
CA GLY A 109 3.14 15.18 5.05
C GLY A 109 4.66 15.36 4.92
N THR A 110 5.20 16.56 5.15
CA THR A 110 6.62 16.87 4.93
C THR A 110 7.51 16.65 6.15
N LYS A 111 6.94 16.64 7.36
CA LYS A 111 7.69 16.53 8.62
C LYS A 111 7.13 15.43 9.51
N PHE A 112 8.03 14.74 10.22
CA PHE A 112 7.65 13.82 11.29
C PHE A 112 7.45 14.60 12.59
N ILE A 113 6.23 14.55 13.13
CA ILE A 113 5.82 15.20 14.38
C ILE A 113 5.51 14.20 15.51
N GLY A 114 5.63 12.89 15.23
CA GLY A 114 5.44 11.84 16.23
C GLY A 114 6.46 11.93 17.37
N ARG A 115 6.04 11.55 18.59
CA ARG A 115 6.98 11.36 19.71
C ARG A 115 7.72 10.03 19.51
N LYS A 116 9.05 10.08 19.46
CA LYS A 116 9.93 8.90 19.38
C LYS A 116 9.99 8.16 20.71
#